data_AF-A0A9W9I043-F1
#
_entry.id   AF-A0A9W9I043-F1
#
_cell.length_a   1.000
_cell.length_b   1.000
_cell.length_c   1.000
_cell.angle_alpha   90.00
_cell.angle_beta   90.00
_cell.angle_gamma   90.00
#
_symmetry.space_group_name_H-M   'P 1'
#
loop_
_entity.id
_entity.type
_entity.pdbx_description
1 polymer ?
#
loop_
_entity_poly.entity_id
_entity_poly.type
_entity_poly.pdbx_seq_one_letter_code
_entity_poly.pdbx_strand_id
1 'polypeptide(L)'
;MHGEKASSALGRQWMIFSKDLNPQEIRMKLLQDSWNTFKVLEFGDWVDRALGNYSTAVAILEAHHEHLAFSLFDFLCCFPLEAGKYWSLLENLNSEGFVYQAVLHALEAFKSGSPYSDIQLNTYFITKPIQALLSQPDAHILSKLKALEARYMRYKTGPGMIEGRYFDTGTALLNLLISYTPKSMAIKLSRNALKLFRTLSLEGILTQDPNLRLLGNQWNQVCLDAKDLAVADIQQGKMRAVAQVFLRLTSIFYPSVTNEQ
;
A
#
# COMPACT_ATOMS: atom_id res chain seq x y z
N MET A 1 25.49 -27.82 -15.72
CA MET A 1 24.52 -28.13 -14.64
C MET A 1 23.71 -26.89 -14.25
N HIS A 2 22.93 -26.32 -15.18
CA HIS A 2 22.10 -25.12 -14.94
C HIS A 2 20.62 -25.31 -15.33
N GLY A 3 20.17 -26.56 -15.55
CA GLY A 3 18.81 -26.86 -16.01
C GLY A 3 17.80 -27.26 -14.93
N GLU A 4 18.23 -27.69 -13.74
CA GLU A 4 17.30 -28.34 -12.78
C GLU A 4 16.62 -27.39 -11.79
N LYS A 5 17.14 -26.18 -11.58
CA LYS A 5 16.50 -25.23 -10.63
C LYS A 5 15.31 -24.49 -11.22
N ALA A 6 15.31 -24.19 -12.53
CA ALA A 6 14.20 -23.52 -13.21
C ALA A 6 12.95 -24.42 -13.34
N SER A 7 13.15 -25.73 -13.53
CA SER A 7 12.05 -26.71 -13.61
C SER A 7 11.29 -26.87 -12.28
N SER A 8 11.95 -26.64 -11.14
CA SER A 8 11.31 -26.72 -9.81
C SER A 8 10.42 -25.53 -9.42
N ALA A 9 10.49 -24.42 -10.18
CA ALA A 9 9.64 -23.25 -9.97
C ALA A 9 8.33 -23.38 -10.74
N LEU A 10 8.39 -23.84 -12.00
CA LEU A 10 7.21 -24.10 -12.83
C LEU A 10 6.41 -25.35 -12.37
N GLY A 11 7.07 -26.32 -11.72
CA GLY A 11 6.39 -27.51 -11.18
C GLY A 11 5.55 -27.28 -9.91
N ARG A 12 5.57 -26.08 -9.31
CA ARG A 12 4.87 -25.78 -8.04
C ARG A 12 3.52 -25.08 -8.19
N GLN A 13 3.16 -24.59 -9.38
CA GLN A 13 1.94 -23.79 -9.57
C GLN A 13 0.65 -24.60 -9.82
N TRP A 14 0.75 -25.90 -10.09
CA TRP A 14 -0.39 -26.82 -10.14
C TRP A 14 -1.04 -27.10 -8.77
N MET A 15 -0.50 -26.56 -7.67
CA MET A 15 -0.98 -26.86 -6.30
C MET A 15 -1.92 -25.81 -5.68
N ILE A 16 -2.13 -24.66 -6.33
CA ILE A 16 -3.07 -23.64 -5.81
C ILE A 16 -4.50 -24.00 -6.19
N PHE A 17 -4.72 -24.49 -7.41
CA PHE A 17 -6.03 -24.89 -7.90
C PHE A 17 -6.25 -26.38 -7.63
N SER A 18 -7.24 -26.69 -6.79
CA SER A 18 -7.63 -28.05 -6.48
C SER A 18 -9.13 -28.11 -6.21
N LYS A 19 -9.73 -29.26 -6.49
CA LYS A 19 -11.11 -29.57 -6.11
C LYS A 19 -11.28 -29.66 -4.59
N ASP A 20 -10.25 -30.14 -3.91
CA ASP A 20 -10.31 -30.48 -2.48
C ASP A 20 -10.13 -29.25 -1.57
N LEU A 21 -9.66 -28.13 -2.11
CA LEU A 21 -9.46 -26.89 -1.37
C LEU A 21 -10.73 -26.04 -1.34
N ASN A 22 -11.02 -25.48 -0.18
CA ASN A 22 -12.11 -24.52 -0.03
C ASN A 22 -11.71 -23.12 -0.55
N PRO A 23 -12.68 -22.22 -0.83
CA PRO A 23 -12.40 -20.89 -1.38
C PRO A 23 -11.41 -20.06 -0.55
N GLN A 24 -11.47 -20.18 0.78
CA GLN A 24 -10.63 -19.37 1.67
C GLN A 24 -9.17 -19.84 1.64
N GLU A 25 -8.93 -21.15 1.57
CA GLU A 25 -7.58 -21.72 1.41
C GLU A 25 -6.95 -21.31 0.08
N ILE A 26 -7.74 -21.39 -1.00
CA ILE A 26 -7.30 -20.93 -2.33
C ILE A 26 -6.96 -19.44 -2.28
N ARG A 27 -7.83 -18.60 -1.71
CA ARG A 27 -7.61 -17.16 -1.55
C ARG A 27 -6.31 -16.87 -0.81
N MET A 28 -6.08 -17.53 0.34
CA MET A 28 -4.86 -17.32 1.13
C MET A 28 -3.61 -17.70 0.35
N LYS A 29 -3.63 -18.84 -0.37
CA LYS A 29 -2.51 -19.27 -1.22
C LYS A 29 -2.23 -18.28 -2.35
N LEU A 30 -3.27 -17.82 -3.06
CA LEU A 30 -3.14 -16.84 -4.15
C LEU A 30 -2.56 -15.51 -3.65
N LEU A 31 -3.09 -14.98 -2.54
CA LEU A 31 -2.61 -13.73 -1.96
C LEU A 31 -1.17 -13.85 -1.45
N GLN A 32 -0.81 -14.99 -0.85
CA GLN A 32 0.55 -15.22 -0.37
C GLN A 32 1.54 -15.35 -1.53
N ASP A 33 1.18 -16.05 -2.60
CA ASP A 33 2.02 -16.20 -3.79
C ASP A 33 2.22 -14.85 -4.50
N SER A 34 1.13 -14.12 -4.73
CA SER A 34 1.17 -12.75 -5.29
C SER A 34 2.03 -11.82 -4.43
N TRP A 35 1.92 -11.89 -3.10
CA TRP A 35 2.77 -11.12 -2.19
C TRP A 35 4.24 -11.50 -2.25
N ASN A 36 4.56 -12.78 -2.41
CA ASN A 36 5.94 -13.23 -2.55
C ASN A 36 6.60 -12.69 -3.83
N THR A 37 5.84 -12.57 -4.91
CA THR A 37 6.30 -11.94 -6.15
C THR A 37 6.37 -10.42 -6.00
N PHE A 38 5.41 -9.79 -5.33
CA PHE A 38 5.39 -8.33 -5.17
C PHE A 38 6.52 -7.79 -4.28
N LYS A 39 6.86 -8.47 -3.17
CA LYS A 39 7.76 -7.93 -2.13
C LYS A 39 9.19 -7.66 -2.62
N VAL A 40 9.59 -8.26 -3.74
CA VAL A 40 10.91 -8.08 -4.36
C VAL A 40 10.99 -6.84 -5.25
N LEU A 41 9.85 -6.27 -5.66
CA LEU A 41 9.84 -5.05 -6.46
C LEU A 41 10.30 -3.88 -5.60
N GLU A 42 11.16 -3.06 -6.18
CA GLU A 42 11.64 -1.82 -5.57
C GLU A 42 10.72 -0.66 -5.92
N PHE A 43 10.82 0.44 -5.18
CA PHE A 43 10.03 1.64 -5.51
C PHE A 43 10.44 2.21 -6.87
N GLY A 44 11.73 2.11 -7.22
CA GLY A 44 12.27 2.54 -8.51
C GLY A 44 11.60 1.87 -9.70
N ASP A 45 11.28 0.58 -9.60
CA ASP A 45 10.57 -0.17 -10.65
C ASP A 45 9.20 0.46 -10.97
N TRP A 46 8.49 0.91 -9.94
CA TRP A 46 7.20 1.58 -10.10
C TRP A 46 7.33 3.00 -10.62
N VAL A 47 8.42 3.69 -10.28
CA VAL A 47 8.74 5.02 -10.83
C VAL A 47 9.03 4.91 -12.32
N ASP A 48 9.85 3.95 -12.74
CA ASP A 48 10.14 3.70 -14.15
C ASP A 48 8.85 3.35 -14.92
N ARG A 49 8.05 2.42 -14.38
CA ARG A 49 6.77 2.06 -14.97
C ARG A 49 5.82 3.25 -15.08
N ALA A 50 5.76 4.11 -14.06
CA ALA A 50 4.96 5.33 -14.05
C ALA A 50 5.42 6.31 -15.15
N LEU A 51 6.72 6.43 -15.40
CA LEU A 51 7.27 7.26 -16.49
C LEU A 51 7.09 6.66 -17.89
N GLY A 52 6.55 5.44 -17.99
CA GLY A 52 6.40 4.71 -19.25
C GLY A 52 7.65 3.93 -19.67
N ASN A 53 8.65 3.84 -18.78
CA ASN A 53 9.84 3.02 -19.01
C ASN A 53 9.53 1.54 -18.74
N TYR A 54 10.33 0.67 -19.35
CA TYR A 54 10.29 -0.76 -19.07
C TYR A 54 10.98 -1.08 -17.74
N SER A 55 10.31 -1.81 -16.85
CA SER A 55 10.91 -2.43 -15.66
C SER A 55 10.80 -3.95 -15.78
N THR A 56 11.95 -4.63 -15.67
CA THR A 56 12.00 -6.10 -15.70
C THR A 56 11.24 -6.71 -14.51
N ALA A 57 11.33 -6.09 -13.32
CA ALA A 57 10.67 -6.60 -12.13
C ALA A 57 9.14 -6.49 -12.24
N VAL A 58 8.62 -5.38 -12.79
CA VAL A 58 7.18 -5.24 -13.08
C VAL A 58 6.76 -6.24 -14.15
N ALA A 59 7.54 -6.44 -15.20
CA ALA A 59 7.22 -7.44 -16.24
C ALA A 59 7.17 -8.87 -15.68
N ILE A 60 8.06 -9.23 -14.73
CA ILE A 60 8.01 -10.53 -14.04
C ILE A 60 6.73 -10.66 -13.20
N LEU A 61 6.32 -9.60 -12.50
CA LEU A 61 5.06 -9.57 -11.76
C LEU A 61 3.85 -9.74 -12.70
N GLU A 62 3.87 -9.07 -13.84
CA GLU A 62 2.82 -9.17 -14.87
C GLU A 62 2.73 -10.61 -15.42
N ALA A 63 3.86 -11.18 -15.87
CA ALA A 63 3.94 -12.55 -16.37
C ALA A 63 3.52 -13.60 -15.33
N HIS A 64 3.82 -13.37 -14.04
CA HIS A 64 3.39 -14.27 -12.96
C HIS A 64 1.86 -14.37 -12.86
N HIS A 65 1.16 -13.23 -12.90
CA HIS A 65 -0.29 -13.21 -12.79
C HIS A 65 -0.99 -13.64 -14.09
N GLU A 66 -0.37 -13.39 -15.24
CA GLU A 66 -0.79 -13.97 -16.51
C GLU A 66 -0.74 -15.50 -16.48
N HIS A 67 0.36 -16.07 -16.01
CA HIS A 67 0.48 -17.52 -15.86
C HIS A 67 -0.54 -18.10 -14.87
N LEU A 68 -0.82 -17.37 -13.79
CA LEU A 68 -1.86 -17.72 -12.81
C LEU A 68 -3.25 -17.74 -13.45
N ALA A 69 -3.59 -16.71 -14.24
CA ALA A 69 -4.86 -16.63 -14.97
C ALA A 69 -5.00 -17.78 -15.98
N PHE A 70 -3.96 -18.04 -16.77
CA PHE A 70 -3.94 -19.15 -17.72
C PHE A 70 -4.11 -20.51 -17.03
N SER A 71 -3.40 -20.74 -15.92
CA SER A 71 -3.49 -21.98 -15.15
C SER A 71 -4.89 -22.21 -14.59
N LEU A 72 -5.56 -21.15 -14.12
CA LEU A 72 -6.95 -21.24 -13.67
C LEU A 72 -7.89 -21.54 -14.85
N PHE A 73 -7.71 -20.88 -15.99
CA PHE A 73 -8.49 -21.15 -17.19
C PHE A 73 -8.40 -22.62 -17.62
N ASP A 74 -7.18 -23.16 -17.72
CA ASP A 74 -6.94 -24.57 -18.07
C ASP A 74 -7.59 -25.54 -17.06
N PHE A 75 -7.46 -25.24 -15.76
CA PHE A 75 -8.14 -25.98 -14.70
C PHE A 75 -9.66 -25.99 -14.88
N LEU A 76 -10.27 -24.85 -15.21
CA LEU A 76 -11.72 -24.73 -15.42
C LEU A 76 -12.19 -25.45 -16.69
N CYS A 77 -11.38 -25.48 -17.74
CA CYS A 77 -11.67 -26.30 -18.93
C CYS A 77 -11.75 -27.80 -18.59
N CYS A 78 -10.89 -28.28 -17.68
CA CYS A 78 -10.92 -29.66 -17.20
C CYS A 78 -12.01 -29.91 -16.15
N PHE A 79 -12.35 -28.90 -15.33
CA PHE A 79 -13.30 -29.02 -14.23
C PHE A 79 -14.34 -27.87 -14.22
N PRO A 80 -15.27 -27.83 -15.20
CA PRO A 80 -16.25 -26.76 -15.36
C PRO A 80 -17.10 -26.46 -14.12
N LEU A 81 -17.44 -27.50 -13.34
CA LEU A 81 -18.29 -27.37 -12.15
C LEU A 81 -17.64 -26.55 -11.03
N GLU A 82 -16.31 -26.39 -11.06
CA GLU A 82 -15.57 -25.60 -10.07
C GLU A 82 -15.68 -24.09 -10.31
N ALA A 83 -16.16 -23.64 -11.47
CA ALA A 83 -16.21 -22.21 -11.81
C ALA A 83 -16.95 -21.37 -10.76
N GLY A 84 -18.05 -21.88 -10.21
CA GLY A 84 -18.83 -21.19 -9.17
C GLY A 84 -17.99 -20.86 -7.92
N LYS A 85 -17.05 -21.75 -7.56
CA LYS A 85 -16.15 -21.57 -6.42
C LYS A 85 -15.26 -20.33 -6.57
N TYR A 86 -14.75 -20.09 -7.77
CA TYR A 86 -13.87 -18.98 -8.07
C TYR A 86 -14.63 -17.66 -8.30
N TRP A 87 -15.87 -17.73 -8.79
CA TRP A 87 -16.77 -16.56 -8.77
C TRP A 87 -17.03 -16.06 -7.35
N SER A 88 -17.34 -16.95 -6.40
CA SER A 88 -17.50 -16.58 -4.99
C SER A 88 -16.20 -16.06 -4.34
N LEU A 89 -15.04 -16.49 -4.85
CA LEU A 89 -13.75 -16.01 -4.38
C LEU A 89 -13.53 -14.52 -4.71
N LEU A 90 -14.02 -14.05 -5.86
CA LEU A 90 -13.92 -12.64 -6.28
C LEU A 90 -14.63 -11.68 -5.31
N GLU A 91 -15.72 -12.11 -4.67
CA GLU A 91 -16.47 -11.30 -3.69
C GLU A 91 -15.61 -10.88 -2.48
N ASN A 92 -14.56 -11.65 -2.20
CA ASN A 92 -13.68 -11.49 -1.04
C ASN A 92 -12.27 -10.98 -1.41
N LEU A 93 -12.09 -10.59 -2.67
CA LEU A 93 -10.87 -9.98 -3.18
C LEU A 93 -11.12 -8.50 -3.48
N ASN A 94 -10.07 -7.67 -3.35
CA ASN A 94 -10.16 -6.29 -3.82
C ASN A 94 -10.09 -6.26 -5.35
N SER A 95 -11.04 -5.57 -5.97
CA SER A 95 -11.16 -5.42 -7.43
C SER A 95 -9.91 -4.84 -8.13
N GLU A 96 -9.14 -4.03 -7.42
CA GLU A 96 -7.92 -3.39 -7.94
C GLU A 96 -6.69 -4.31 -7.79
N GLY A 97 -6.76 -5.36 -6.97
CA GLY A 97 -5.64 -6.25 -6.69
C GLY A 97 -5.30 -7.17 -7.87
N PHE A 98 -4.02 -7.48 -8.05
CA PHE A 98 -3.55 -8.33 -9.17
C PHE A 98 -4.22 -9.71 -9.21
N VAL A 99 -4.45 -10.33 -8.05
CA VAL A 99 -5.13 -11.63 -7.95
C VAL A 99 -6.57 -11.55 -8.46
N TYR A 100 -7.30 -10.48 -8.12
CA TYR A 100 -8.67 -10.31 -8.60
C TYR A 100 -8.70 -10.22 -10.12
N GLN A 101 -7.84 -9.40 -10.71
CA GLN A 101 -7.76 -9.21 -12.16
C GLN A 101 -7.44 -10.52 -12.87
N ALA A 102 -6.47 -11.29 -12.37
CA ALA A 102 -6.10 -12.58 -12.94
C ALA A 102 -7.23 -13.63 -12.85
N VAL A 103 -7.90 -13.72 -11.70
CA VAL A 103 -9.02 -14.66 -11.49
C VAL A 103 -10.22 -14.28 -12.34
N LEU A 104 -10.57 -12.99 -12.39
CA LEU A 104 -11.68 -12.48 -13.20
C LEU A 104 -11.44 -12.76 -14.68
N HIS A 105 -10.25 -12.44 -15.20
CA HIS A 105 -9.90 -12.68 -16.60
C HIS A 105 -10.03 -14.16 -16.99
N ALA A 106 -9.52 -15.08 -16.16
CA ALA A 106 -9.65 -16.51 -16.39
C ALA A 106 -11.11 -16.98 -16.44
N LEU A 107 -11.94 -16.47 -15.52
CA LEU A 107 -13.37 -16.81 -15.45
C LEU A 107 -14.16 -16.25 -16.63
N GLU A 108 -13.86 -15.02 -17.07
CA GLU A 108 -14.47 -14.41 -18.24
C GLU A 108 -14.09 -15.13 -19.52
N ALA A 109 -12.81 -15.47 -19.69
CA ALA A 109 -12.33 -16.27 -20.81
C ALA A 109 -13.06 -17.63 -20.86
N PHE A 110 -13.11 -18.35 -19.73
CA PHE A 110 -13.83 -19.62 -19.61
C PHE A 110 -15.31 -19.49 -19.95
N LYS A 111 -16.00 -18.48 -19.39
CA LYS A 111 -17.43 -18.23 -19.64
C LYS A 111 -17.73 -17.90 -21.10
N SER A 112 -16.83 -17.17 -21.75
CA SER A 112 -17.00 -16.78 -23.15
C SER A 112 -16.83 -17.93 -24.14
N GLY A 113 -16.16 -19.02 -23.72
CA GLY A 113 -15.78 -20.13 -24.61
C GLY A 113 -14.74 -19.76 -25.66
N SER A 114 -14.11 -18.58 -25.53
CA SER A 114 -13.09 -18.10 -26.46
C SER A 114 -11.72 -18.73 -26.14
N PRO A 115 -10.82 -18.81 -27.13
CA PRO A 115 -9.41 -19.08 -26.87
C PRO A 115 -8.86 -18.10 -25.82
N TYR A 116 -8.01 -18.59 -24.93
CA TYR A 116 -7.36 -17.74 -23.93
C TYR A 116 -6.52 -16.66 -24.63
N SER A 117 -6.62 -15.42 -24.15
CA SER A 117 -5.79 -14.31 -24.57
C SER A 117 -5.02 -13.76 -23.39
N ASP A 118 -3.84 -13.21 -23.66
CA ASP A 118 -2.98 -12.58 -22.67
C ASP A 118 -3.73 -11.47 -21.90
N ILE A 119 -3.51 -11.44 -20.59
CA ILE A 119 -4.12 -10.43 -19.70
C ILE A 119 -3.27 -9.17 -19.68
N GLN A 120 -3.93 -8.01 -19.77
CA GLN A 120 -3.29 -6.73 -19.46
C GLN A 120 -3.60 -6.33 -18.02
N LEU A 121 -2.64 -6.55 -17.11
CA LEU A 121 -2.80 -6.14 -15.73
C LEU A 121 -2.84 -4.63 -15.60
N ASN A 122 -3.84 -4.15 -14.87
CA ASN A 122 -3.97 -2.77 -14.46
C ASN A 122 -3.10 -2.51 -13.22
N THR A 123 -2.02 -1.76 -13.42
CA THR A 123 -1.11 -1.31 -12.35
C THR A 123 -1.44 0.10 -11.83
N TYR A 124 -2.55 0.70 -12.28
CA TYR A 124 -2.84 2.12 -12.07
C TYR A 124 -3.02 2.53 -10.62
N PHE A 125 -3.41 1.60 -9.74
CA PHE A 125 -3.52 1.88 -8.31
C PHE A 125 -2.16 2.23 -7.65
N ILE A 126 -1.04 1.89 -8.31
CA ILE A 126 0.32 2.31 -7.92
C ILE A 126 0.85 3.38 -8.86
N THR A 127 0.75 3.17 -10.18
CA THR A 127 1.44 4.03 -11.15
C THR A 127 0.78 5.39 -11.33
N LYS A 128 -0.56 5.52 -11.29
CA LYS A 128 -1.23 6.82 -11.45
C LYS A 128 -0.89 7.82 -10.33
N PRO A 129 -0.91 7.43 -9.03
CA PRO A 129 -0.46 8.33 -7.96
C PRO A 129 0.98 8.83 -8.14
N ILE A 130 1.88 7.98 -8.65
CA ILE A 130 3.28 8.34 -8.91
C ILE A 130 3.38 9.26 -10.14
N GLN A 131 2.65 8.96 -11.22
CA GLN A 131 2.55 9.81 -12.41
C GLN A 131 2.06 11.20 -12.05
N ALA A 132 0.99 11.30 -11.27
CA ALA A 132 0.43 12.57 -10.82
C ALA A 132 1.48 13.40 -10.06
N LEU A 133 2.25 12.76 -9.18
CA LEU A 133 3.34 13.40 -8.45
C LEU A 133 4.45 13.90 -9.39
N LEU A 134 4.84 13.11 -10.38
CA LEU A 134 5.94 13.43 -11.32
C LEU A 134 5.53 14.41 -12.41
N SER A 135 4.23 14.58 -12.67
CA SER A 135 3.71 15.44 -13.74
C SER A 135 3.94 16.94 -13.52
N GLN A 136 4.22 17.36 -12.29
CA GLN A 136 4.39 18.77 -11.93
C GLN A 136 5.84 19.08 -11.56
N PRO A 137 6.43 20.18 -12.07
CA PRO A 137 7.74 20.63 -11.63
C PRO A 137 7.76 20.88 -10.12
N ASP A 138 8.67 20.22 -9.41
CA ASP A 138 8.81 20.34 -7.97
C ASP A 138 10.28 20.31 -7.56
N ALA A 139 10.76 21.43 -7.00
CA ALA A 139 12.13 21.58 -6.53
C ALA A 139 12.53 20.57 -5.43
N HIS A 140 11.55 19.92 -4.81
CA HIS A 140 11.75 18.95 -3.75
C HIS A 140 11.37 17.52 -4.16
N ILE A 141 11.20 17.26 -5.45
CA ILE A 141 10.78 15.94 -5.95
C ILE A 141 11.68 14.80 -5.47
N LEU A 142 12.99 15.00 -5.42
CA LEU A 142 13.93 13.98 -4.93
C LEU A 142 13.69 13.62 -3.46
N SER A 143 13.39 14.62 -2.61
CA SER A 143 13.03 14.37 -1.22
C SER A 143 11.68 13.66 -1.12
N LYS A 144 10.71 14.03 -1.97
CA LYS A 144 9.41 13.35 -2.00
C LYS A 144 9.55 11.88 -2.41
N LEU A 145 10.33 11.58 -3.46
CA LEU A 145 10.58 10.22 -3.91
C LEU A 145 11.27 9.38 -2.84
N LYS A 146 12.28 9.91 -2.15
CA LYS A 146 12.94 9.22 -1.02
C LYS A 146 11.97 8.94 0.14
N ALA A 147 11.09 9.87 0.48
CA ALA A 147 10.06 9.65 1.49
C ALA A 147 9.06 8.57 1.05
N LEU A 148 8.69 8.55 -0.23
CA LEU A 148 7.78 7.57 -0.79
C LEU A 148 8.41 6.18 -0.92
N GLU A 149 9.71 6.09 -1.13
CA GLU A 149 10.45 4.82 -1.07
C GLU A 149 10.34 4.20 0.32
N ALA A 150 10.58 4.98 1.38
CA ALA A 150 10.39 4.52 2.75
C ALA A 150 8.93 4.10 3.03
N ARG A 151 7.97 4.86 2.51
CA ARG A 151 6.54 4.51 2.61
C ARG A 151 6.20 3.23 1.84
N TYR A 152 6.78 3.04 0.67
CA TYR A 152 6.59 1.87 -0.16
C TYR A 152 7.09 0.60 0.53
N MET A 153 8.21 0.68 1.27
CA MET A 153 8.68 -0.41 2.12
C MET A 153 7.65 -0.81 3.19
N ARG A 154 6.93 0.15 3.78
CA ARG A 154 5.83 -0.16 4.70
C ARG A 154 4.60 -0.72 3.96
N TYR A 155 4.27 -0.14 2.81
CA TYR A 155 3.15 -0.58 1.97
C TYR A 155 3.28 -2.04 1.55
N LYS A 156 4.48 -2.46 1.10
CA LYS A 156 4.74 -3.83 0.64
C LYS A 156 4.74 -4.87 1.77
N THR A 157 5.06 -4.48 3.01
CA THR A 157 5.03 -5.36 4.18
C THR A 157 3.72 -5.30 4.96
N GLY A 158 2.86 -4.32 4.65
CA GLY A 158 1.61 -4.07 5.35
C GLY A 158 0.40 -4.66 4.63
N PRO A 159 -0.80 -4.53 5.23
CA PRO A 159 -2.03 -5.02 4.63
C PRO A 159 -2.43 -4.24 3.37
N GLY A 160 -1.89 -3.03 3.16
CA GLY A 160 -2.28 -2.14 2.07
C GLY A 160 -2.17 -2.76 0.68
N MET A 161 -1.13 -3.55 0.41
CA MET A 161 -0.98 -4.24 -0.87
C MET A 161 -1.95 -5.44 -0.99
N ILE A 162 -1.99 -6.30 0.04
CA ILE A 162 -2.87 -7.49 0.06
C ILE A 162 -4.33 -7.09 -0.11
N GLU A 163 -4.70 -5.93 0.46
CA GLU A 163 -6.02 -5.34 0.36
C GLU A 163 -6.21 -4.51 -0.91
N GLY A 164 -5.29 -4.48 -1.87
CA GLY A 164 -5.43 -3.75 -3.15
C GLY A 164 -5.65 -2.24 -3.00
N ARG A 165 -5.16 -1.63 -1.91
CA ARG A 165 -5.32 -0.19 -1.69
C ARG A 165 -4.39 0.60 -2.61
N TYR A 166 -4.89 1.73 -3.09
CA TYR A 166 -4.08 2.70 -3.83
C TYR A 166 -2.84 3.11 -3.03
N PHE A 167 -1.71 3.24 -3.74
CA PHE A 167 -0.48 3.71 -3.12
C PHE A 167 -0.58 5.20 -2.80
N ASP A 168 -0.51 5.54 -1.50
CA ASP A 168 -0.59 6.92 -1.03
C ASP A 168 0.71 7.69 -1.30
N THR A 169 0.65 8.65 -2.24
CA THR A 169 1.76 9.55 -2.58
C THR A 169 1.73 10.88 -1.84
N GLY A 170 0.85 11.04 -0.84
CA GLY A 170 0.69 12.29 -0.09
C GLY A 170 1.91 12.67 0.74
N THR A 171 2.50 13.84 0.49
CA THR A 171 3.71 14.32 1.20
C THR A 171 3.43 15.51 2.11
N ALA A 172 2.26 15.56 2.75
CA ALA A 172 1.79 16.73 3.49
C ALA A 172 2.75 17.16 4.61
N LEU A 173 3.26 16.21 5.41
CA LEU A 173 4.21 16.52 6.48
C LEU A 173 5.54 17.10 5.95
N LEU A 174 6.06 16.53 4.86
CA LEU A 174 7.27 17.01 4.20
C LEU A 174 7.06 18.43 3.66
N ASN A 175 5.92 18.70 3.04
CA ASN A 175 5.58 20.04 2.56
C ASN A 175 5.56 21.04 3.72
N LEU A 176 5.00 20.67 4.88
CA LEU A 176 5.04 21.52 6.07
C LEU A 176 6.48 21.76 6.57
N LEU A 177 7.31 20.72 6.59
CA LEU A 177 8.71 20.83 6.97
C LEU A 177 9.49 21.71 6.00
N ILE A 178 9.17 21.73 4.72
CA ILE A 178 9.82 22.63 3.75
C ILE A 178 9.36 24.07 3.99
N SER A 179 8.05 24.29 4.09
CA SER A 179 7.45 25.64 4.06
C SER A 179 7.51 26.41 5.39
N TYR A 180 7.62 25.75 6.54
CA TYR A 180 7.50 26.42 7.85
C TYR A 180 8.76 26.29 8.70
N THR A 181 9.00 27.27 9.58
CA THR A 181 9.98 27.10 10.66
C THR A 181 9.48 26.06 11.69
N PRO A 182 10.37 25.45 12.49
CA PRO A 182 9.95 24.47 13.49
C PRO A 182 8.85 24.98 14.44
N LYS A 183 8.96 26.23 14.88
CA LYS A 183 7.98 26.87 15.76
C LYS A 183 6.63 27.05 15.07
N SER A 184 6.61 27.60 13.85
CA SER A 184 5.37 27.82 13.10
C SER A 184 4.67 26.51 12.75
N MET A 185 5.45 25.47 12.44
CA MET A 185 4.93 24.13 12.18
C MET A 185 4.29 23.51 13.43
N ALA A 186 4.98 23.55 14.58
CA ALA A 186 4.43 23.04 15.84
C ALA A 186 3.12 23.73 16.20
N ILE A 187 3.07 25.07 16.10
CA ILE A 187 1.84 25.85 16.34
C ILE A 187 0.72 25.42 15.38
N LYS A 188 1.01 25.25 14.09
CA LYS A 188 0.02 24.86 13.09
C LYS A 188 -0.57 23.48 13.37
N LEU A 189 0.28 22.49 13.67
CA LEU A 189 -0.14 21.14 14.04
C LEU A 189 -0.98 21.15 15.34
N SER A 190 -0.54 21.88 16.37
CA SER A 190 -1.30 22.03 17.61
C SER A 190 -2.66 22.70 17.40
N ARG A 191 -2.74 23.75 16.59
CA ARG A 191 -4.01 24.44 16.29
C ARG A 191 -4.99 23.54 15.54
N ASN A 192 -4.49 22.75 14.59
CA ASN A 192 -5.31 21.79 13.85
C ASN A 192 -5.88 20.72 14.79
N ALA A 193 -5.04 20.14 15.65
CA ALA A 193 -5.46 19.17 16.66
C ALA A 193 -6.46 19.79 17.66
N LEU A 194 -6.19 21.00 18.15
CA LEU A 194 -7.07 21.69 19.10
C LEU A 194 -8.45 22.00 18.51
N LYS A 195 -8.53 22.33 17.20
CA LYS A 195 -9.80 22.57 16.52
C LYS A 195 -10.70 21.32 16.59
N LEU A 196 -10.15 20.14 16.31
CA LEU A 196 -10.87 18.87 16.41
C LEU A 196 -11.16 18.48 17.86
N PHE A 197 -10.22 18.73 18.77
CA PHE A 197 -10.41 18.42 20.18
C PHE A 197 -11.58 19.23 20.77
N ARG A 198 -11.71 20.50 20.38
CA ARG A 198 -12.81 21.38 20.83
C ARG A 198 -14.18 20.98 20.31
N THR A 199 -14.26 20.15 19.27
CA THR A 199 -15.54 19.63 18.77
C THR A 199 -15.96 18.33 19.46
N LEU A 200 -15.12 17.77 20.33
CA LEU A 200 -15.46 16.58 21.12
C LEU A 200 -16.38 16.96 22.28
N SER A 201 -17.44 16.17 22.46
CA SER A 201 -18.27 16.21 23.66
C SER A 201 -18.01 14.99 24.54
N LEU A 202 -18.27 15.10 25.85
CA LEU A 202 -18.11 13.98 26.78
C LEU A 202 -18.99 12.78 26.37
N GLU A 203 -20.20 13.06 25.93
CA GLU A 203 -21.17 12.08 25.41
C GLU A 203 -20.70 11.46 24.09
N GLY A 204 -20.07 12.24 23.21
CA GLY A 204 -19.46 11.75 21.98
C GLY A 204 -18.30 10.79 22.23
N ILE A 205 -17.45 11.07 23.23
CA ILE A 205 -16.31 10.20 23.57
C ILE A 205 -16.81 8.82 24.00
N LEU A 206 -17.88 8.75 24.81
CA LEU A 206 -18.46 7.49 25.27
C LEU A 206 -19.15 6.69 24.15
N THR A 207 -19.60 7.36 23.09
CA THR A 207 -20.34 6.77 21.97
C THR A 207 -19.51 6.59 20.69
N GLN A 208 -18.17 6.74 20.78
CA GLN A 208 -17.23 6.67 19.66
C GLN A 208 -17.42 7.75 18.59
N ASP A 209 -17.38 9.02 19.00
CA ASP A 209 -17.48 10.21 18.14
C ASP A 209 -16.62 10.08 16.86
N PRO A 210 -17.20 10.29 15.67
CA PRO A 210 -16.45 10.38 14.41
C PRO A 210 -15.26 11.34 14.47
N ASN A 211 -15.35 12.43 15.24
CA ASN A 211 -14.27 13.39 15.43
C ASN A 211 -13.10 12.80 16.23
N LEU A 212 -13.36 11.90 17.19
CA LEU A 212 -12.32 11.21 17.93
C LEU A 212 -11.54 10.26 17.01
N ARG A 213 -12.25 9.53 16.14
CA ARG A 213 -11.64 8.70 15.10
C ARG A 213 -10.83 9.54 14.11
N LEU A 214 -11.35 10.70 13.69
CA LEU A 214 -10.65 11.61 12.79
C LEU A 214 -9.36 12.14 13.42
N LEU A 215 -9.39 12.55 14.69
CA LEU A 215 -8.21 13.00 15.42
C LEU A 215 -7.16 11.88 15.53
N GLY A 216 -7.59 10.66 15.89
CA GLY A 216 -6.72 9.49 15.94
C GLY A 216 -6.08 9.18 14.59
N ASN A 217 -6.85 9.23 13.50
CA ASN A 217 -6.35 9.02 12.14
C ASN A 217 -5.33 10.08 11.72
N GLN A 218 -5.59 11.36 12.00
CA GLN A 218 -4.64 12.44 11.71
C GLN A 218 -3.34 12.29 12.48
N TRP A 219 -3.42 11.93 13.76
CA TRP A 219 -2.24 11.69 14.58
C TRP A 219 -1.43 10.51 14.05
N ASN A 220 -2.09 9.38 13.77
CA ASN A 220 -1.47 8.21 13.19
C ASN A 220 -0.79 8.53 11.86
N GLN A 221 -1.43 9.31 10.98
CA GLN A 221 -0.83 9.72 9.71
C GLN A 221 0.43 10.56 9.92
N VAL A 222 0.41 11.53 10.84
CA VAL A 222 1.61 12.34 11.16
C VAL A 222 2.74 11.46 11.69
N CYS A 223 2.45 10.49 12.54
CA CYS A 223 3.45 9.55 13.04
C CYS A 223 4.03 8.66 11.93
N LEU A 224 3.19 8.14 11.04
CA LEU A 224 3.60 7.32 9.91
C LEU A 224 4.45 8.11 8.91
N ASP A 225 4.06 9.35 8.61
CA ASP A 225 4.82 10.26 7.75
C ASP A 225 6.17 10.62 8.39
N ALA A 226 6.19 10.92 9.69
CA ALA A 226 7.43 11.22 10.42
C ALA A 226 8.39 10.03 10.41
N LYS A 227 7.86 8.81 10.53
CA LYS A 227 8.64 7.57 10.40
C LYS A 227 9.23 7.42 9.00
N ASP A 228 8.45 7.66 7.96
CA ASP A 228 8.93 7.60 6.57
C ASP A 228 10.07 8.60 6.33
N LEU A 229 9.92 9.83 6.81
CA LEU A 229 10.96 10.86 6.68
C LEU A 229 12.20 10.57 7.49
N ALA A 230 12.06 9.95 8.67
CA ALA A 230 13.21 9.54 9.47
C ALA A 230 14.01 8.42 8.78
N VAL A 231 13.33 7.43 8.21
CA VAL A 231 13.96 6.34 7.43
C VAL A 231 14.65 6.89 6.19
N ALA A 232 14.04 7.86 5.51
CA ALA A 232 14.61 8.51 4.34
C ALA A 232 15.75 9.52 4.66
N ASP A 233 16.08 9.73 5.94
CA ASP A 233 17.01 10.74 6.45
C ASP A 233 16.71 12.17 5.96
N ILE A 234 15.42 12.51 5.86
CA ILE A 234 14.95 13.81 5.36
C ILE A 234 14.61 14.72 6.52
N GLN A 235 15.21 15.92 6.55
CA GLN A 235 14.84 16.99 7.49
C GLN A 235 14.91 16.57 8.98
N GLN A 236 15.76 15.61 9.34
CA GLN A 236 15.85 15.09 10.71
C GLN A 236 16.12 16.18 11.76
N GLY A 237 17.06 17.08 11.50
CA GLY A 237 17.34 18.21 12.41
C GLY A 237 16.12 19.10 12.62
N LYS A 238 15.34 19.34 11.57
CA LYS A 238 14.12 20.14 11.63
C LYS A 238 12.99 19.41 12.37
N MET A 239 12.83 18.11 12.16
CA MET A 239 11.89 17.28 12.92
C MET A 239 12.23 17.26 14.41
N ARG A 240 13.50 17.12 14.78
CA ARG A 240 13.95 17.21 16.19
C ARG A 240 13.65 18.58 16.78
N ALA A 241 13.89 19.66 16.03
CA ALA A 241 13.56 21.01 16.48
C ALA A 241 12.04 21.20 16.67
N VAL A 242 11.20 20.63 15.80
CA VAL A 242 9.73 20.65 15.97
C VAL A 242 9.32 19.89 17.24
N ALA A 243 9.88 18.70 17.48
CA ALA A 243 9.62 17.92 18.68
C ALA A 243 10.02 18.67 19.96
N GLN A 244 11.16 19.37 19.96
CA GLN A 244 11.58 20.22 21.07
C GLN A 244 10.59 21.38 21.32
N VAL A 245 10.02 21.98 20.28
CA VAL A 245 8.99 23.00 20.44
C VAL A 245 7.73 22.40 21.08
N PHE A 246 7.29 21.21 20.65
CA PHE A 246 6.16 20.54 21.29
C PHE A 246 6.39 20.27 22.78
N LEU A 247 7.58 19.77 23.16
CA LEU A 247 7.94 19.53 24.56
C LEU A 247 7.88 20.80 25.41
N ARG A 248 8.37 21.93 24.87
CA ARG A 248 8.28 23.23 25.54
C ARG A 248 6.85 23.74 25.65
N LEU A 249 6.01 23.48 24.65
CA LEU A 249 4.59 23.84 24.70
C LEU A 249 3.87 23.01 25.77
N THR A 250 4.17 21.71 25.91
CA THR A 250 3.58 20.87 26.95
C THR A 250 4.03 21.25 28.35
N SER A 251 5.30 21.64 28.54
CA SER A 251 5.81 22.08 29.85
C SER A 251 5.18 23.39 30.34
N ILE A 252 4.58 24.18 29.45
CA ILE A 252 3.81 25.38 29.82
C ILE A 252 2.46 24.99 30.42
N PHE A 253 1.84 23.90 29.94
CA PHE A 253 0.53 23.44 30.43
C PHE A 253 0.62 22.46 31.61
N TYR A 254 1.74 21.74 31.70
CA TYR A 254 2.06 20.85 32.81
C TYR A 254 3.48 21.20 33.30
N PRO A 255 3.66 22.31 34.04
CA PRO A 255 4.91 22.51 34.74
C PRO A 255 5.10 21.27 35.61
N SER A 256 6.25 20.59 35.43
CA SER A 256 6.64 19.48 36.28
C SER A 256 6.38 19.89 37.72
N VAL A 257 5.49 19.16 38.40
CA VAL A 257 5.42 19.16 39.85
C VAL A 257 6.76 18.57 40.30
N THR A 258 7.78 19.42 40.36
CA THR A 258 9.02 19.11 41.03
C THR A 258 8.63 18.97 42.50
N ASN A 259 8.56 17.71 42.93
CA ASN A 259 8.46 17.33 44.32
C ASN A 259 9.54 18.08 45.10
N GLU A 260 9.13 19.10 45.85
CA GLU A 260 9.77 19.42 47.11
C GLU A 260 9.30 18.38 48.12
N GLN A 261 10.12 17.34 48.33
CA GLN A 261 10.30 16.68 49.62
C GLN A 261 11.77 16.27 49.74
#